data_AF-A0A355IRX8-F1
#
_entry.id   AF-A0A355IRX8-F1
#
_cell.length_a   1.000
_cell.length_b   1.000
_cell.length_c   1.000
_cell.angle_alpha   90.00
_cell.angle_beta   90.00
_cell.angle_gamma   90.00
#
_symmetry.space_group_name_H-M   'P 1'
#
loop_
_entity.id
_entity.type
_entity.pdbx_description
1 polymer ?
#
loop_
_entity_poly.entity_id
_entity_poly.type
_entity_poly.pdbx_seq_one_letter_code
_entity_poly.pdbx_strand_id
1 'polypeptide(L)'
;MSRSCILFCNCSAGVVSAEKLETIGKLVSEADTDVYELHDLCAITIDRKDFLQEIEKNYERKIVIACYPRAVKKMLVQAGVPFSGLHVLNFRELSAENIQKKLRDDFSVSEGKLKYEQVKSSLEVPAWFPVIDQEKCTLCGQCARFCLFGVYLFQDKKLEVVNPLNCKNLCPACGRTCPVSAIIFPRLKEDSVLSGAEPGQIKIDLATSQDESMFSMLQQRSQNRRSILKSGVMQLAEEERRKALEQLRDKKS
;
A
#
# COMPACT_ATOMS: atom_id res chain seq x y z
N MET A 1 -27.85 -13.50 21.25
CA MET A 1 -26.48 -13.00 21.49
C MET A 1 -25.86 -12.75 20.13
N SER A 2 -25.40 -11.53 19.86
CA SER A 2 -24.73 -11.18 18.60
C SER A 2 -23.47 -12.01 18.45
N ARG A 3 -23.44 -12.94 17.48
CA ARG A 3 -22.32 -13.86 17.30
C ARG A 3 -21.09 -13.09 16.80
N SER A 4 -20.00 -13.16 17.53
CA SER A 4 -18.74 -12.49 17.21
C SER A 4 -17.69 -13.50 16.75
N CYS A 5 -16.72 -13.08 15.94
CA CYS A 5 -15.53 -13.86 15.64
C CYS A 5 -14.28 -12.99 15.60
N ILE A 6 -13.13 -13.63 15.79
CA ILE A 6 -11.81 -13.04 15.55
C ILE A 6 -11.23 -13.62 14.27
N LEU A 7 -10.78 -12.74 13.37
CA LEU A 7 -9.92 -13.11 12.25
C LEU A 7 -8.52 -12.55 12.53
N PHE A 8 -7.58 -13.44 12.80
CA PHE A 8 -6.20 -13.05 13.09
C PHE A 8 -5.32 -13.32 11.87
N CYS A 9 -4.65 -12.30 11.35
CA CYS A 9 -3.70 -12.45 10.25
C CYS A 9 -2.31 -12.80 10.78
N ASN A 10 -1.82 -14.02 10.56
CA ASN A 10 -0.46 -14.45 10.87
C ASN A 10 0.50 -14.13 9.70
N CYS A 11 0.63 -12.84 9.39
CA CYS A 11 1.16 -12.36 8.12
C CYS A 11 2.59 -12.82 7.79
N SER A 12 2.76 -13.45 6.62
CA SER A 12 4.05 -13.94 6.13
C SER A 12 4.95 -12.85 5.50
N ALA A 13 4.45 -11.62 5.34
CA ALA A 13 5.17 -10.53 4.68
C ALA A 13 6.31 -9.92 5.52
N GLY A 14 6.38 -10.24 6.82
CA GLY A 14 7.33 -9.65 7.75
C GLY A 14 7.10 -8.15 7.95
N VAL A 15 5.84 -7.71 7.94
CA VAL A 15 5.42 -6.35 8.34
C VAL A 15 5.35 -6.18 9.86
N VAL A 16 5.34 -7.29 10.60
CA VAL A 16 5.38 -7.40 12.06
C VAL A 16 6.35 -8.53 12.41
N SER A 17 7.01 -8.48 13.58
CA SER A 17 7.91 -9.54 14.03
C SER A 17 7.18 -10.86 14.29
N ALA A 18 7.86 -11.98 14.04
CA ALA A 18 7.30 -13.32 14.26
C ALA A 18 6.93 -13.56 15.74
N GLU A 19 7.76 -13.09 16.67
CA GLU A 19 7.51 -13.18 18.12
C GLU A 19 6.19 -12.50 18.53
N LYS A 20 5.91 -11.33 17.95
CA LYS A 20 4.67 -10.60 18.23
C LYS A 20 3.46 -11.33 17.64
N LEU A 21 3.57 -11.89 16.44
CA LEU A 21 2.51 -12.71 15.85
C LEU A 21 2.26 -13.97 16.66
N GLU A 22 3.30 -14.64 17.15
CA GLU A 22 3.19 -15.82 18.02
C GLU A 22 2.49 -15.45 19.35
N THR A 23 2.87 -14.32 19.95
CA THR A 23 2.23 -13.80 21.16
C THR A 23 0.74 -13.53 20.93
N ILE A 24 0.40 -12.81 19.85
CA ILE A 24 -1.01 -12.55 19.50
C ILE A 24 -1.76 -13.86 19.24
N GLY A 25 -1.15 -14.82 18.54
CA GLY A 25 -1.72 -16.14 18.25
C GLY A 25 -2.08 -16.91 19.52
N LYS A 26 -1.19 -16.93 20.51
CA LYS A 26 -1.46 -17.53 21.84
C LYS A 26 -2.63 -16.82 22.52
N LEU A 27 -2.61 -15.49 22.56
CA LEU A 27 -3.67 -14.68 23.19
C LEU A 27 -5.06 -14.95 22.60
N VAL A 28 -5.17 -15.05 21.27
CA VAL A 28 -6.47 -15.30 20.61
C VAL A 28 -6.89 -16.76 20.66
N SER A 29 -5.96 -17.70 20.84
CA SER A 29 -6.28 -19.14 20.98
C SER A 29 -7.01 -19.48 22.28
N GLU A 30 -6.92 -18.59 23.27
CA GLU A 30 -7.57 -18.68 24.57
C GLU A 30 -8.80 -17.78 24.67
N ALA A 31 -9.35 -17.32 23.54
CA ALA A 31 -10.53 -16.47 23.51
C ALA A 31 -11.84 -17.28 23.57
N ASP A 32 -12.83 -16.74 24.28
CA ASP A 32 -14.20 -17.26 24.37
C ASP A 32 -15.07 -16.99 23.12
N THR A 33 -14.44 -16.81 21.97
CA THR A 33 -15.09 -16.49 20.68
C THR A 33 -14.50 -17.33 19.56
N ASP A 34 -15.23 -17.52 18.46
CA ASP A 34 -14.73 -18.30 17.31
C ASP A 34 -13.53 -17.57 16.68
N VAL A 35 -12.40 -18.26 16.54
CA VAL A 35 -11.13 -17.70 16.06
C VAL A 35 -10.71 -18.38 14.76
N TYR A 36 -10.40 -17.55 13.76
CA TYR A 36 -9.87 -17.97 12.47
C TYR A 36 -8.48 -17.37 12.27
N GLU A 37 -7.44 -18.20 12.34
CA GLU A 37 -6.07 -17.81 12.04
C GLU A 37 -5.83 -17.87 10.53
N LEU A 38 -5.62 -16.72 9.90
CA LEU A 38 -5.39 -16.58 8.48
C LEU A 38 -3.88 -16.50 8.23
N HIS A 39 -3.32 -17.33 7.36
CA HIS A 39 -1.91 -17.22 7.00
C HIS A 39 -1.57 -15.85 6.38
N ASP A 40 -2.41 -15.38 5.44
CA ASP A 40 -2.31 -14.02 4.92
C ASP A 40 -3.71 -13.53 4.53
N LEU A 41 -4.24 -12.54 5.23
CA LEU A 41 -5.53 -11.95 4.86
C LEU A 41 -5.53 -11.44 3.41
N CYS A 42 -4.41 -10.88 2.94
CA CYS A 42 -4.28 -10.44 1.54
C CYS A 42 -4.47 -11.60 0.55
N ALA A 43 -3.94 -12.78 0.85
CA ALA A 43 -4.08 -13.95 -0.01
C ALA A 43 -5.51 -14.48 0.00
N ILE A 44 -6.10 -14.61 1.20
CA ILE A 44 -7.49 -15.04 1.42
C ILE A 44 -8.49 -14.17 0.65
N THR A 45 -8.25 -12.86 0.55
CA THR A 45 -9.13 -11.96 -0.22
C THR A 45 -9.12 -12.20 -1.74
N ILE A 46 -8.14 -12.93 -2.26
CA ILE A 46 -8.02 -13.27 -3.67
C ILE A 46 -8.68 -14.62 -3.95
N ASP A 47 -8.33 -15.67 -3.21
CA ASP A 47 -8.65 -17.05 -3.58
C ASP A 47 -9.62 -17.77 -2.63
N ARG A 48 -9.96 -17.18 -1.47
CA ARG A 48 -10.88 -17.75 -0.46
C ARG A 48 -12.04 -16.80 -0.13
N LYS A 49 -12.67 -16.25 -1.16
CA LYS A 49 -13.80 -15.31 -1.03
C LYS A 49 -15.07 -15.97 -0.47
N ASP A 50 -15.26 -17.25 -0.75
CA ASP A 50 -16.31 -18.11 -0.21
C ASP A 50 -16.27 -18.13 1.33
N PHE A 51 -15.08 -18.33 1.90
CA PHE A 51 -14.86 -18.29 3.34
C PHE A 51 -15.21 -16.91 3.91
N LEU A 52 -14.75 -15.83 3.27
CA LEU A 52 -15.07 -14.47 3.73
C LEU A 52 -16.59 -14.21 3.69
N GLN A 53 -17.29 -14.69 2.66
CA GLN A 53 -18.75 -14.58 2.55
C GLN A 53 -19.47 -15.37 3.65
N GLU A 54 -18.96 -16.55 4.01
CA GLU A 54 -19.48 -17.34 5.12
C GLU A 54 -19.32 -16.60 6.45
N ILE A 55 -18.15 -16.00 6.70
CA ILE A 55 -17.91 -15.17 7.89
C ILE A 55 -18.88 -13.98 7.93
N GLU A 56 -19.07 -13.29 6.80
CA GLU A 56 -20.00 -12.17 6.72
C GLU A 56 -21.44 -12.58 7.07
N LYS A 57 -21.86 -13.76 6.62
CA LYS A 57 -23.21 -14.29 6.85
C LYS A 57 -23.43 -14.77 8.29
N ASN A 58 -22.42 -15.40 8.90
CA ASN A 58 -22.59 -16.13 10.15
C ASN A 58 -22.29 -15.30 11.41
N TYR A 59 -21.58 -14.18 11.27
CA TYR A 59 -21.17 -13.34 12.39
C TYR A 59 -21.65 -11.92 12.22
N GLU A 60 -22.15 -11.30 13.28
CA GLU A 60 -22.58 -9.90 13.24
C GLU A 60 -21.40 -8.94 13.48
N ARG A 61 -20.47 -9.35 14.35
CA ARG A 61 -19.27 -8.57 14.70
C ARG A 61 -18.01 -9.34 14.31
N LYS A 62 -17.16 -8.73 13.48
CA LYS A 62 -15.90 -9.33 13.03
C LYS A 62 -14.74 -8.48 13.55
N ILE A 63 -13.93 -9.05 14.43
CA ILE A 63 -12.74 -8.39 14.96
C ILE A 63 -11.55 -8.91 14.16
N VAL A 64 -10.99 -8.06 13.30
CA VAL A 64 -9.87 -8.41 12.43
C VAL A 64 -8.58 -7.84 13.02
N ILE A 65 -7.67 -8.72 13.44
CA ILE A 65 -6.34 -8.35 13.90
C ILE A 65 -5.38 -8.50 12.73
N ALA A 66 -5.04 -7.38 12.07
CA ALA A 66 -4.28 -7.38 10.82
C ALA A 66 -3.55 -6.03 10.61
N CYS A 67 -3.24 -5.69 9.36
CA CYS A 67 -2.65 -4.41 8.96
C CYS A 67 -3.58 -3.22 9.23
N TYR A 68 -3.18 -2.04 8.75
CA TYR A 68 -3.93 -0.80 8.89
C TYR A 68 -5.44 -0.95 8.56
N PRO A 69 -6.34 -0.33 9.35
CA PRO A 69 -7.79 -0.42 9.15
C PRO A 69 -8.24 -0.02 7.74
N ARG A 70 -7.64 1.05 7.22
CA ARG A 70 -7.87 1.53 5.85
C ARG A 70 -7.50 0.47 4.82
N ALA A 71 -6.34 -0.16 4.93
CA ALA A 71 -5.93 -1.25 4.02
C ALA A 71 -6.92 -2.42 4.06
N VAL A 72 -7.27 -2.89 5.27
CA VAL A 72 -8.19 -4.03 5.46
C VAL A 72 -9.57 -3.73 4.88
N LYS A 73 -10.17 -2.58 5.23
CA LYS A 73 -11.50 -2.18 4.76
C LYS A 73 -11.55 -2.14 3.23
N LYS A 74 -10.59 -1.45 2.60
CA LYS A 74 -10.59 -1.28 1.14
C LYS A 74 -10.27 -2.57 0.40
N MET A 75 -9.46 -3.43 0.99
CA MET A 75 -9.15 -4.75 0.43
C MET A 75 -10.38 -5.66 0.42
N LEU A 76 -11.16 -5.68 1.52
CA LEU A 76 -12.43 -6.41 1.59
C LEU A 76 -13.46 -5.88 0.59
N VAL A 77 -13.58 -4.56 0.45
CA VAL A 77 -14.41 -3.93 -0.59
C VAL A 77 -13.96 -4.35 -1.99
N GLN A 78 -12.66 -4.28 -2.29
CA GLN A 78 -12.09 -4.66 -3.57
C GLN A 78 -12.28 -6.16 -3.87
N ALA A 79 -12.28 -7.01 -2.84
CA ALA A 79 -12.56 -8.43 -2.98
C ALA A 79 -14.04 -8.72 -3.30
N GLY A 80 -14.92 -7.75 -3.10
CA GLY A 80 -16.38 -7.89 -3.24
C GLY A 80 -17.07 -8.40 -1.98
N VAL A 81 -16.42 -8.32 -0.81
CA VAL A 81 -16.94 -8.82 0.47
C VAL A 81 -16.80 -7.74 1.56
N PRO A 82 -17.51 -6.60 1.46
CA PRO A 82 -17.46 -5.58 2.49
C PRO A 82 -18.11 -6.08 3.79
N PHE A 83 -17.31 -6.25 4.84
CA PHE A 83 -17.84 -6.74 6.12
C PHE A 83 -18.69 -5.70 6.86
N SER A 84 -19.87 -6.13 7.30
CA SER A 84 -20.67 -5.40 8.30
C SER A 84 -20.14 -5.70 9.71
N GLY A 85 -20.23 -4.72 10.62
CA GLY A 85 -19.73 -4.88 12.00
C GLY A 85 -18.22 -5.15 12.07
N LEU A 86 -17.45 -4.65 11.10
CA LEU A 86 -16.00 -4.79 11.02
C LEU A 86 -15.30 -3.88 12.03
N HIS A 87 -14.48 -4.46 12.89
CA HIS A 87 -13.53 -3.75 13.74
C HIS A 87 -12.13 -4.24 13.45
N VAL A 88 -11.21 -3.32 13.14
CA VAL A 88 -9.83 -3.67 12.82
C VAL A 88 -8.90 -3.24 13.94
N LEU A 89 -8.16 -4.19 14.50
CA LEU A 89 -7.06 -3.94 15.42
C LEU A 89 -5.75 -3.99 14.63
N ASN A 90 -5.12 -2.82 14.48
CA ASN A 90 -3.89 -2.68 13.71
C ASN A 90 -2.69 -3.25 14.46
N PHE A 91 -2.23 -4.44 14.09
CA PHE A 91 -1.08 -5.10 14.72
C PHE A 91 0.26 -4.42 14.44
N ARG A 92 0.33 -3.41 13.54
CA ARG A 92 1.56 -2.69 13.21
C ARG A 92 1.85 -1.67 14.29
N GLU A 93 0.79 -1.01 14.76
CA GLU A 93 0.87 0.06 15.75
C GLU A 93 0.58 -0.42 17.17
N LEU A 94 -0.36 -1.35 17.35
CA LEU A 94 -0.74 -1.86 18.67
C LEU A 94 0.23 -2.96 19.12
N SER A 95 0.68 -2.92 20.38
CA SER A 95 1.36 -4.04 21.01
C SER A 95 0.40 -5.20 21.29
N ALA A 96 0.94 -6.39 21.59
CA ALA A 96 0.11 -7.56 21.89
C ALA A 96 -0.76 -7.33 23.15
N GLU A 97 -0.21 -6.63 24.16
CA GLU A 97 -0.90 -6.27 25.40
C GLU A 97 -2.06 -5.30 25.12
N ASN A 98 -1.83 -4.32 24.24
CA ASN A 98 -2.87 -3.37 23.85
C ASN A 98 -3.97 -4.03 23.01
N ILE A 99 -3.63 -5.01 22.17
CA ILE A 99 -4.62 -5.84 21.47
C ILE A 99 -5.46 -6.61 22.49
N GLN A 100 -4.82 -7.29 23.44
CA GLN A 100 -5.50 -8.05 24.49
C GLN A 100 -6.42 -7.16 25.34
N LYS A 101 -5.93 -5.98 25.72
CA LYS A 101 -6.72 -4.99 26.45
C LYS A 101 -7.96 -4.56 25.65
N LYS A 102 -7.80 -4.25 24.36
CA LYS A 102 -8.93 -3.88 23.50
C LYS A 102 -9.94 -5.02 23.32
N LEU A 103 -9.47 -6.26 23.17
CA LEU A 103 -10.34 -7.44 23.10
C LEU A 103 -11.22 -7.56 24.35
N ARG A 104 -10.65 -7.35 25.54
CA ARG A 104 -11.41 -7.34 26.81
C ARG A 104 -12.32 -6.12 26.94
N ASP A 105 -11.75 -4.92 26.86
CA ASP A 105 -12.42 -3.67 27.24
C ASP A 105 -13.46 -3.25 26.19
N ASP A 106 -13.13 -3.32 24.90
CA ASP A 106 -13.97 -2.79 23.82
C ASP A 106 -14.94 -3.86 23.27
N PHE A 107 -14.58 -5.15 23.38
CA PHE A 107 -15.34 -6.24 22.75
C PHE A 107 -15.88 -7.30 23.71
N SER A 108 -15.55 -7.20 25.00
CA SER A 108 -15.97 -8.16 26.03
C SER A 108 -15.55 -9.61 25.73
N VAL A 109 -14.43 -9.78 25.02
CA VAL A 109 -13.81 -11.09 24.78
C VAL A 109 -13.07 -11.50 26.04
N SER A 110 -13.47 -12.63 26.62
CA SER A 110 -12.86 -13.19 27.85
C SER A 110 -12.04 -14.44 27.52
N GLU A 111 -11.40 -15.00 28.54
CA GLU A 111 -10.72 -16.28 28.38
C GLU A 111 -11.73 -17.42 28.25
N GLY A 112 -11.57 -18.22 27.20
CA GLY A 112 -12.40 -19.38 26.89
C GLY A 112 -11.74 -20.20 25.78
N LYS A 113 -12.18 -21.45 25.59
CA LYS A 113 -11.70 -22.29 24.48
C LYS A 113 -12.87 -22.63 23.58
N LEU A 114 -13.17 -21.73 22.64
CA LEU A 114 -14.09 -22.00 21.55
C LEU A 114 -13.35 -22.53 20.31
N LYS A 115 -14.04 -22.52 19.17
CA LYS A 115 -13.52 -22.99 17.89
C LYS A 115 -12.28 -22.19 17.50
N TYR A 116 -11.21 -22.90 17.17
CA TYR A 116 -9.99 -22.35 16.57
C TYR A 116 -9.73 -23.06 15.25
N GLU A 117 -9.64 -22.31 14.15
CA GLU A 117 -9.44 -22.87 12.82
C GLU A 117 -8.34 -22.12 12.06
N GLN A 118 -7.43 -22.86 11.44
CA GLN A 118 -6.42 -22.29 10.55
C GLN A 118 -6.93 -22.27 9.11
N VAL A 119 -6.94 -21.09 8.50
CA VAL A 119 -7.39 -20.88 7.14
C VAL A 119 -6.19 -20.52 6.26
N LYS A 120 -5.87 -21.43 5.35
CA LYS A 120 -4.76 -21.29 4.40
C LYS A 120 -5.29 -20.90 3.02
N SER A 121 -4.51 -20.07 2.35
CA SER A 121 -4.64 -19.75 0.93
C SER A 121 -4.00 -20.86 0.10
N SER A 122 -4.54 -21.08 -1.09
CA SER A 122 -3.98 -21.96 -2.13
C SER A 122 -2.97 -21.24 -3.04
N LEU A 123 -2.87 -19.91 -2.97
CA LEU A 123 -1.88 -19.14 -3.73
C LEU A 123 -0.44 -19.61 -3.45
N GLU A 124 0.27 -19.93 -4.53
CA GLU A 124 1.70 -20.28 -4.52
C GLU A 124 2.61 -19.05 -4.60
N VAL A 125 2.05 -17.89 -4.99
CA VAL A 125 2.77 -16.63 -5.12
C VAL A 125 2.44 -15.70 -3.96
N PRO A 126 3.38 -14.82 -3.54
CA PRO A 126 3.08 -13.78 -2.57
C PRO A 126 1.87 -12.94 -3.03
N ALA A 127 0.93 -12.71 -2.12
CA ALA A 127 -0.25 -11.88 -2.38
C ALA A 127 0.10 -10.38 -2.38
N TRP A 128 1.02 -9.98 -3.27
CA TRP A 128 1.44 -8.62 -3.50
C TRP A 128 0.59 -8.00 -4.60
N PHE A 129 -0.30 -7.07 -4.23
CA PHE A 129 -1.17 -6.37 -5.19
C PHE A 129 -1.60 -5.02 -4.64
N PRO A 130 -1.97 -4.06 -5.52
CA PRO A 130 -2.52 -2.78 -5.09
C PRO A 130 -3.96 -2.93 -4.60
N VAL A 131 -4.28 -2.21 -3.54
CA VAL A 131 -5.63 -2.00 -3.03
C VAL A 131 -6.02 -0.56 -3.29
N ILE A 132 -7.18 -0.34 -3.93
CA ILE A 132 -7.68 1.00 -4.24
C ILE A 132 -8.57 1.47 -3.08
N ASP A 133 -8.28 2.65 -2.56
CA ASP A 133 -9.15 3.41 -1.69
C ASP A 133 -10.15 4.22 -2.51
N GLN A 134 -11.35 3.68 -2.72
CA GLN A 134 -12.38 4.28 -3.56
C GLN A 134 -12.87 5.63 -3.04
N GLU A 135 -12.83 5.86 -1.73
CA GLU A 135 -13.27 7.13 -1.11
C GLU A 135 -12.30 8.28 -1.42
N LYS A 136 -11.02 7.97 -1.68
CA LYS A 136 -10.00 8.98 -2.04
C LYS A 136 -9.72 9.05 -3.55
N CYS A 137 -10.00 8.00 -4.29
CA CYS A 137 -9.64 7.92 -5.71
C CYS A 137 -10.41 8.97 -6.54
N THR A 138 -9.67 9.85 -7.22
CA THR A 138 -10.23 10.85 -8.15
C THR A 138 -10.42 10.33 -9.57
N LEU A 139 -10.19 9.03 -9.79
CA LEU A 139 -10.32 8.38 -11.10
C LEU A 139 -9.44 9.02 -12.20
N CYS A 140 -8.29 9.59 -11.82
CA CYS A 140 -7.36 10.24 -12.76
C CYS A 140 -6.64 9.26 -13.72
N GLY A 141 -6.63 7.97 -13.38
CA GLY A 141 -6.04 6.89 -14.20
C GLY A 141 -4.51 6.84 -14.24
N GLN A 142 -3.79 7.64 -13.45
CA GLN A 142 -2.32 7.66 -13.48
C GLN A 142 -1.70 6.30 -13.11
N CYS A 143 -2.23 5.61 -12.09
CA CYS A 143 -1.77 4.28 -11.69
C CYS A 143 -1.93 3.23 -12.80
N ALA A 144 -3.03 3.28 -13.56
CA ALA A 144 -3.28 2.40 -14.69
C ALA A 144 -2.30 2.66 -15.83
N ARG A 145 -2.06 3.93 -16.19
CA ARG A 145 -1.09 4.32 -17.23
C ARG A 145 0.35 3.96 -16.84
N PHE A 146 0.68 3.99 -15.56
CA PHE A 146 2.00 3.63 -15.06
C PHE A 146 2.25 2.11 -15.08
N CYS A 147 1.20 1.30 -14.89
CA CYS A 147 1.35 -0.14 -14.73
C CYS A 147 1.59 -0.84 -16.08
N LEU A 148 2.82 -1.34 -16.29
CA LEU A 148 3.18 -2.13 -17.47
C LEU A 148 2.72 -3.60 -17.40
N PHE A 149 2.19 -4.04 -16.26
CA PHE A 149 1.87 -5.46 -16.00
C PHE A 149 0.38 -5.79 -16.13
N GLY A 150 -0.43 -4.84 -16.62
CA GLY A 150 -1.87 -5.08 -16.84
C GLY A 150 -2.66 -5.37 -15.57
N VAL A 151 -2.21 -4.86 -14.41
CA VAL A 151 -2.89 -5.07 -13.11
C VAL A 151 -4.25 -4.37 -13.07
N TYR A 152 -4.34 -3.19 -13.71
CA TYR A 152 -5.51 -2.33 -13.67
C TYR A 152 -6.29 -2.37 -14.97
N LEU A 153 -7.62 -2.20 -14.85
CA LEU A 153 -8.50 -1.80 -15.94
C LEU A 153 -8.95 -0.36 -15.68
N PHE A 154 -8.81 0.51 -16.67
CA PHE A 154 -9.29 1.89 -16.60
C PHE A 154 -10.09 2.24 -17.87
N GLN A 155 -11.42 2.29 -17.75
CA GLN A 155 -12.36 2.58 -18.84
C GLN A 155 -13.58 3.33 -18.27
N ASP A 156 -14.14 4.29 -19.02
CA ASP A 156 -15.37 5.02 -18.64
C ASP A 156 -15.36 5.61 -17.21
N LYS A 157 -14.22 6.19 -16.81
CA LYS A 157 -13.98 6.70 -15.44
C LYS A 157 -14.15 5.64 -14.34
N LYS A 158 -14.03 4.36 -14.68
CA LYS A 158 -13.98 3.24 -13.74
C LYS A 158 -12.55 2.73 -13.65
N LEU A 159 -12.02 2.60 -12.42
CA LEU A 159 -10.70 2.05 -12.15
C LEU A 159 -10.84 0.80 -11.29
N GLU A 160 -10.34 -0.33 -11.77
CA GLU A 160 -10.42 -1.62 -11.08
C GLU A 160 -9.08 -2.36 -11.14
N VAL A 161 -8.80 -3.17 -10.12
CA VAL A 161 -7.69 -4.12 -10.12
C VAL A 161 -8.22 -5.45 -10.64
N VAL A 162 -7.92 -5.76 -11.90
CA VAL A 162 -8.45 -6.95 -12.60
C VAL A 162 -7.48 -8.13 -12.59
N ASN A 163 -6.17 -7.86 -12.56
CA ASN A 163 -5.14 -8.89 -12.52
C ASN A 163 -4.19 -8.65 -11.32
N PRO A 164 -4.66 -8.84 -10.07
CA PRO A 164 -3.90 -8.51 -8.87
C PRO A 164 -2.54 -9.23 -8.82
N LEU A 165 -2.50 -10.52 -9.20
CA LEU A 165 -1.29 -11.35 -9.15
C LEU A 165 -0.27 -11.04 -10.26
N ASN A 166 -0.62 -10.22 -11.26
CA ASN A 166 0.35 -9.74 -12.25
C ASN A 166 1.25 -8.63 -11.69
N CYS A 167 0.95 -8.10 -10.50
CA CYS A 167 1.75 -7.03 -9.94
C CYS A 167 3.18 -7.51 -9.67
N LYS A 168 4.17 -6.79 -10.20
CA LYS A 168 5.58 -7.09 -9.89
C LYS A 168 5.81 -6.95 -8.38
N ASN A 169 6.20 -8.05 -7.76
CA ASN A 169 6.53 -8.10 -6.33
C ASN A 169 7.46 -6.96 -5.92
N LEU A 170 7.15 -6.33 -4.79
CA LEU A 170 7.91 -5.22 -4.19
C LEU A 170 7.97 -3.93 -5.05
N CYS A 171 7.11 -3.78 -6.06
CA CYS A 171 7.00 -2.55 -6.85
C CYS A 171 5.74 -1.76 -6.49
N PRO A 172 5.82 -0.74 -5.61
CA PRO A 172 4.68 0.10 -5.25
C PRO A 172 4.66 1.43 -6.05
N ALA A 173 5.36 1.49 -7.19
CA ALA A 173 5.60 2.74 -7.91
C ALA A 173 4.31 3.43 -8.38
N CYS A 174 3.30 2.68 -8.83
CA CYS A 174 1.99 3.24 -9.19
C CYS A 174 1.28 3.92 -7.99
N GLY A 175 1.55 3.49 -6.76
CA GLY A 175 1.01 4.14 -5.57
C GLY A 175 1.75 5.39 -5.18
N ARG A 176 3.08 5.45 -5.39
CA ARG A 176 3.88 6.67 -5.18
C ARG A 176 3.51 7.80 -6.14
N THR A 177 3.05 7.47 -7.35
CA THR A 177 2.57 8.44 -8.34
C THR A 177 1.13 8.91 -8.07
N CYS A 178 0.38 8.25 -7.18
CA CYS A 178 -1.00 8.65 -6.93
C CYS A 178 -1.06 10.01 -6.20
N PRO A 179 -1.64 11.07 -6.80
CA PRO A 179 -1.60 12.42 -6.22
C PRO A 179 -2.43 12.58 -4.95
N VAL A 180 -3.33 11.63 -4.69
CA VAL A 180 -4.27 11.61 -3.56
C VAL A 180 -4.03 10.40 -2.64
N SER A 181 -2.91 9.70 -2.83
CA SER A 181 -2.50 8.53 -2.03
C SER A 181 -3.58 7.45 -1.89
N ALA A 182 -4.38 7.24 -2.94
CA ALA A 182 -5.49 6.28 -2.96
C ALA A 182 -5.07 4.83 -3.22
N ILE A 183 -3.83 4.56 -3.62
CA ILE A 183 -3.34 3.20 -3.88
C ILE A 183 -2.52 2.73 -2.68
N ILE A 184 -2.85 1.55 -2.18
CA ILE A 184 -2.29 0.96 -0.95
C ILE A 184 -1.65 -0.39 -1.29
N PHE A 185 -0.52 -0.70 -0.67
CA PHE A 185 0.17 -1.99 -0.71
C PHE A 185 0.30 -2.54 0.72
N PRO A 186 -0.67 -3.34 1.22
CA PRO A 186 -0.71 -3.74 2.63
C PRO A 186 0.50 -4.54 3.11
N ARG A 187 1.15 -5.27 2.19
CA ARG A 187 2.36 -6.08 2.45
C ARG A 187 3.66 -5.27 2.41
N LEU A 188 3.59 -3.96 2.21
CA LEU A 188 4.76 -3.09 2.21
C LEU A 188 5.25 -2.88 3.66
N LYS A 189 6.54 -3.13 3.87
CA LYS A 189 7.19 -3.13 5.19
C LYS A 189 7.30 -1.75 5.83
N GLU A 190 7.39 -0.69 5.03
CA GLU A 190 7.41 0.67 5.57
C GLU A 190 6.05 1.01 6.21
N ASP A 191 6.06 1.67 7.36
CA ASP A 191 4.87 2.20 8.03
C ASP A 191 4.55 3.56 7.39
N SER A 192 3.71 3.56 6.34
CA SER A 192 3.42 4.75 5.57
C SER A 192 1.99 4.76 5.05
N VAL A 193 1.57 5.89 4.47
CA VAL A 193 0.29 6.01 3.78
C VAL A 193 0.17 4.99 2.64
N LEU A 194 1.29 4.61 2.03
CA LEU A 194 1.35 3.63 0.95
C LEU A 194 1.10 2.21 1.44
N SER A 195 1.33 1.91 2.72
CA SER A 195 0.98 0.62 3.31
C SER A 195 -0.37 0.60 4.03
N GLY A 196 -1.03 1.77 4.11
CA GLY A 196 -2.41 1.90 4.56
C GLY A 196 -2.60 2.85 5.75
N ALA A 197 -1.55 3.52 6.23
CA ALA A 197 -1.73 4.57 7.23
C ALA A 197 -2.64 5.70 6.71
N GLU A 198 -3.27 6.44 7.63
CA GLU A 198 -4.09 7.58 7.25
C GLU A 198 -3.20 8.75 6.77
N PRO A 199 -3.52 9.39 5.62
CA PRO A 199 -2.81 10.58 5.18
C PRO A 199 -2.92 11.71 6.22
N GLY A 200 -1.80 12.34 6.58
CA GLY A 200 -1.76 13.46 7.52
C GLY A 200 -1.40 13.08 8.96
N GLN A 201 -1.27 11.79 9.30
CA GLN A 201 -0.63 11.36 10.54
C GLN A 201 0.87 11.23 10.32
N ILE A 202 1.57 12.35 10.52
CA ILE A 202 3.02 12.43 10.40
C ILE A 202 3.63 11.93 11.73
N LYS A 203 4.16 10.71 11.75
CA LYS A 203 5.30 10.38 12.63
C LYS A 203 6.55 10.44 11.78
N ILE A 204 7.18 11.61 11.74
CA ILE A 204 8.53 11.74 11.19
C ILE A 204 9.48 11.21 12.26
N ASP A 205 9.94 9.97 12.09
CA ASP A 205 11.26 9.61 12.56
C ASP A 205 12.24 9.96 11.45
N LEU A 206 12.78 11.17 11.52
CA LEU A 206 13.92 11.65 10.74
C LEU A 206 15.17 10.88 11.19
N ALA A 207 15.34 9.67 10.68
CA ALA A 207 16.60 8.94 10.67
C ALA A 207 16.52 7.98 9.46
N THR A 208 17.26 8.11 8.36
CA THR A 208 18.58 8.70 8.16
C THR A 208 18.75 8.96 6.66
N SER A 209 19.12 10.20 6.31
CA SER A 209 20.08 10.59 5.26
C SER A 209 20.31 9.63 4.06
N GLN A 210 19.81 10.01 2.86
CA GLN A 210 20.62 9.95 1.62
C GLN A 210 20.01 10.59 0.36
N ASP A 211 18.83 11.23 0.39
CA ASP A 211 18.22 11.74 -0.86
C ASP A 211 18.56 13.20 -1.22
N GLU A 212 18.96 14.06 -0.28
CA GLU A 212 19.33 15.45 -0.60
C GLU A 212 20.62 15.55 -1.43
N SER A 213 21.56 14.64 -1.21
CA SER A 213 22.83 14.55 -1.96
C SER A 213 22.60 14.14 -3.42
N MET A 214 21.68 13.20 -3.66
CA MET A 214 21.39 12.73 -5.02
C MET A 214 20.56 13.74 -5.80
N PHE A 215 19.57 14.37 -5.15
CA PHE A 215 18.72 15.38 -5.80
C PHE A 215 19.50 16.64 -6.15
N SER A 216 20.38 17.10 -5.25
CA SER A 216 21.29 18.22 -5.52
C SER A 216 22.28 17.88 -6.64
N MET A 217 22.88 16.68 -6.67
CA MET A 217 23.75 16.25 -7.78
C MET A 217 23.02 16.16 -9.13
N LEU A 218 21.79 15.66 -9.17
CA LEU A 218 20.99 15.59 -10.40
C LEU A 218 20.59 16.99 -10.89
N GLN A 219 20.23 17.89 -9.98
CA GLN A 219 19.90 19.27 -10.29
C GLN A 219 21.13 20.04 -10.79
N GLN A 220 22.30 19.82 -10.18
CA GLN A 220 23.58 20.40 -10.59
C GLN A 220 24.03 19.88 -11.98
N ARG A 221 23.84 18.59 -12.27
CA ARG A 221 24.07 18.02 -13.62
C ARG A 221 23.12 18.60 -14.67
N SER A 222 21.85 18.80 -14.33
CA SER A 222 20.86 19.43 -15.22
C SER A 222 21.19 20.90 -15.51
N GLN A 223 21.60 21.66 -14.49
CA GLN A 223 22.02 23.06 -14.62
C GLN A 223 23.31 23.19 -15.45
N ASN A 224 24.31 22.33 -15.22
CA ASN A 224 25.55 22.33 -16.00
C ASN A 224 25.30 21.93 -17.47
N ARG A 225 24.39 21.00 -17.76
CA ARG A 225 24.00 20.69 -19.15
C ARG A 225 23.35 21.89 -19.85
N ARG A 226 22.49 22.64 -19.14
CA ARG A 226 21.86 23.85 -19.67
C ARG A 226 22.86 25.00 -19.87
N SER A 227 23.85 25.18 -19.00
CA SER A 227 24.85 26.25 -19.15
C SER A 227 25.79 26.01 -20.32
N ILE A 228 26.25 24.76 -20.52
CA ILE A 228 27.12 24.36 -21.64
C ILE A 228 26.40 24.52 -22.98
N LEU A 229 25.12 24.14 -23.07
CA LEU A 229 24.29 24.37 -24.26
C LEU A 229 24.12 25.87 -24.54
N LYS A 230 23.94 26.69 -23.50
CA LYS A 230 23.74 28.14 -23.65
C LYS A 230 25.03 28.86 -24.06
N SER A 231 26.19 28.46 -23.53
CA SER A 231 27.48 29.02 -23.93
C SER A 231 27.88 28.62 -25.34
N GLY A 232 27.66 27.37 -25.73
CA GLY A 232 27.94 26.90 -27.10
C GLY A 232 27.07 27.58 -28.15
N VAL A 233 25.77 27.77 -27.87
CA VAL A 233 24.83 28.46 -28.77
C VAL A 233 25.17 29.96 -28.89
N MET A 234 25.60 30.62 -27.82
CA MET A 234 26.03 32.02 -27.86
C MET A 234 27.33 32.23 -28.65
N GLN A 235 28.32 31.33 -28.49
CA GLN A 235 29.57 31.39 -29.24
C GLN A 235 29.36 31.18 -30.74
N LEU A 236 28.49 30.23 -31.13
CA LEU A 236 28.10 30.02 -32.53
C LEU A 236 27.40 31.27 -33.11
N ALA A 237 26.51 31.91 -32.35
CA ALA A 237 25.82 33.13 -32.80
C ALA A 237 26.77 34.34 -32.97
N GLU A 238 27.79 34.47 -32.11
CA GLU A 238 28.81 35.52 -32.25
C GLU A 238 29.73 35.28 -33.46
N GLU A 239 30.08 34.02 -33.73
CA GLU A 239 30.92 33.66 -34.88
C GLU A 239 30.20 33.85 -36.23
N GLU A 240 28.91 33.47 -36.30
CA GLU A 240 28.09 33.73 -37.48
C GLU A 240 27.92 35.24 -37.71
N ARG A 241 27.72 36.02 -36.65
CA ARG A 241 27.64 37.48 -36.73
C ARG A 241 28.94 38.10 -37.23
N ARG A 242 30.10 37.61 -36.78
CA ARG A 242 31.42 38.07 -37.25
C ARG A 242 31.63 37.79 -38.74
N LYS A 243 31.32 36.57 -39.19
CA LYS A 243 31.41 36.17 -40.60
C LYS A 243 30.48 37.00 -41.50
N ALA A 244 29.27 37.28 -41.04
CA ALA A 244 28.33 38.13 -41.78
C ALA A 244 28.83 39.58 -41.93
N LEU A 245 29.48 40.13 -40.88
CA LEU A 245 30.08 41.48 -40.92
C LEU A 245 31.31 41.55 -41.84
N GLU A 246 32.12 40.50 -41.91
CA GLU A 246 33.25 40.40 -42.84
C GLU A 246 32.77 40.31 -44.30
N GLN A 247 31.76 39.50 -44.59
CA GLN A 247 31.15 39.42 -45.92
C GLN A 247 30.50 40.74 -46.38
N LEU A 248 29.99 41.54 -45.44
CA LEU A 248 29.46 42.88 -45.72
C LEU A 248 30.56 43.92 -45.96
N ARG A 249 31.76 43.74 -45.40
CA ARG A 249 32.94 44.56 -45.69
C ARG A 249 33.52 44.24 -47.06
N ASP A 250 33.60 42.95 -47.41
CA ASP A 250 34.14 42.51 -48.71
C ASP A 250 33.22 42.87 -49.89
N LYS A 251 31.91 43.03 -49.66
CA LYS A 251 30.95 43.53 -50.67
C LYS A 251 30.94 45.04 -50.86
N LYS A 252 31.66 45.80 -50.01
CA LYS A 252 31.74 47.27 -50.06
C LYS A 252 33.09 47.78 -50.59
N SER A 253 34.00 46.89 -50.97
CA SER A 253 35.24 47.19 -51.70
C SER A 253 35.11 46.78 -53.16
#